data_AF-A0A9E4KEQ3-F1
#
_entry.id   AF-A0A9E4KEQ3-F1
#
_cell.length_a   1.000
_cell.length_b   1.000
_cell.length_c   1.000
_cell.angle_alpha   90.00
_cell.angle_beta   90.00
_cell.angle_gamma   90.00
#
_symmetry.space_group_name_H-M   'P 1'
#
loop_
_entity.id
_entity.type
_entity.pdbx_description
1 polymer ?
#
loop_
_entity_poly.entity_id
_entity_poly.type
_entity_poly.pdbx_seq_one_letter_code
_entity_poly.pdbx_strand_id
1 'polypeptide(L)'
;MANQSERLIALKSGLDERELHILNIELDRRRKSTGVTFALWFFLSWLGLHKFYLGRIATGVVYVVAPWILILVFANPEAGGATAGLSLLALLVYGVWWVVDLFTIPRQVNAYNESLELEIIASLNARKQRPGLSPNPTQPE
;
A
#
# COMPACT_ATOMS: atom_id res chain seq x y z
N MET A 1 1.46 22.15 -9.26
CA MET A 1 1.80 20.72 -9.37
C MET A 1 0.58 20.02 -9.93
N ALA A 2 0.66 19.38 -11.11
CA ALA A 2 -0.49 18.68 -11.69
C ALA A 2 -1.02 17.62 -10.70
N ASN A 3 -2.33 17.55 -10.55
CA ASN A 3 -2.99 16.53 -9.73
C ASN A 3 -2.67 15.14 -10.31
N GLN A 4 -2.43 14.11 -9.49
CA GLN A 4 -2.10 12.77 -9.99
C GLN A 4 -3.19 12.21 -10.91
N SER A 5 -4.46 12.57 -10.66
CA SER A 5 -5.57 12.23 -11.55
C SER A 5 -5.44 12.83 -12.96
N GLU A 6 -4.99 14.09 -13.09
CA GLU A 6 -4.77 14.73 -14.40
C GLU A 6 -3.65 14.03 -15.18
N ARG A 7 -2.58 13.65 -14.47
CA ARG A 7 -1.46 12.90 -15.07
C ARG A 7 -1.92 11.52 -15.54
N LEU A 8 -2.74 10.83 -14.76
CA LEU A 8 -3.31 9.54 -15.15
C LEU A 8 -4.18 9.64 -16.40
N ILE A 9 -5.04 10.66 -16.49
CA ILE A 9 -5.89 10.88 -17.67
C ILE A 9 -5.03 11.13 -18.91
N ALA A 10 -4.03 12.01 -18.81
CA ALA A 10 -3.13 12.32 -19.93
C ALA A 10 -2.28 11.11 -20.38
N LEU A 11 -1.88 10.26 -19.43
CA LEU A 11 -1.15 9.03 -19.72
C LEU A 11 -2.03 7.98 -20.39
N LYS A 12 -3.28 7.81 -19.93
CA LYS A 12 -4.26 6.89 -20.52
C LYS A 12 -4.66 7.29 -21.93
N SER A 13 -4.80 8.58 -22.22
CA SER A 13 -5.13 9.05 -23.57
C SER A 13 -4.06 8.74 -24.62
N GLY A 14 -2.83 8.42 -24.21
CA GLY A 14 -1.74 8.05 -25.11
C GLY A 14 -1.65 6.56 -25.46
N LEU A 15 -2.51 5.72 -24.87
CA LEU A 15 -2.52 4.26 -25.05
C LEU A 15 -3.52 3.86 -26.15
N ASP A 16 -3.13 2.87 -26.97
CA ASP A 16 -4.04 2.20 -27.92
C ASP A 16 -5.10 1.36 -27.18
N GLU A 17 -6.19 0.97 -27.85
CA GLU A 17 -7.27 0.17 -27.26
C GLU A 17 -6.76 -1.15 -26.67
N ARG A 18 -5.83 -1.83 -27.38
CA ARG A 18 -5.17 -3.04 -26.87
C ARG A 18 -4.30 -2.78 -25.64
N GLU A 19 -3.57 -1.66 -25.63
CA GLU A 19 -2.71 -1.30 -24.50
C GLU A 19 -3.54 -0.96 -23.26
N LEU A 20 -4.66 -0.25 -23.44
CA LEU A 20 -5.62 0.05 -22.39
C LEU A 20 -6.26 -1.22 -21.85
N HIS A 21 -6.59 -2.19 -22.71
CA HIS A 21 -7.10 -3.48 -22.29
C HIS A 21 -6.07 -4.26 -21.45
N ILE A 22 -4.80 -4.31 -21.89
CA ILE A 22 -3.71 -4.94 -21.13
C ILE A 22 -3.49 -4.24 -19.77
N LEU A 23 -3.54 -2.90 -19.76
CA LEU A 23 -3.47 -2.11 -18.52
C LEU A 23 -4.56 -2.55 -17.53
N ASN A 24 -5.82 -2.62 -17.98
CA ASN A 24 -6.94 -3.01 -17.13
C ASN A 24 -6.77 -4.44 -16.58
N ILE A 25 -6.36 -5.40 -17.42
CA ILE A 25 -6.09 -6.78 -16.97
C ILE A 25 -5.01 -6.81 -15.89
N GLU A 26 -3.88 -6.16 -16.12
CA GLU A 26 -2.76 -6.20 -15.18
C GLU A 26 -3.05 -5.41 -13.90
N LEU A 27 -3.80 -4.31 -14.02
CA LEU A 27 -4.30 -3.54 -12.89
C LEU A 27 -5.22 -4.41 -12.06
N ASP A 28 -6.28 -4.99 -12.63
CA ASP A 28 -7.24 -5.83 -11.91
C ASP A 28 -6.56 -7.03 -11.24
N ARG A 29 -5.55 -7.61 -11.88
CA ARG A 29 -4.78 -8.73 -11.33
C ARG A 29 -3.92 -8.35 -10.12
N ARG A 30 -3.35 -7.14 -10.09
CA ARG A 30 -2.41 -6.70 -9.04
C ARG A 30 -3.03 -5.76 -8.01
N ARG A 31 -4.22 -5.22 -8.29
CA ARG A 31 -4.94 -4.28 -7.45
C ARG A 31 -5.13 -4.84 -6.05
N LYS A 32 -4.88 -4.00 -5.05
CA LYS A 32 -5.12 -4.33 -3.65
C LYS A 32 -6.57 -4.03 -3.30
N SER A 33 -7.19 -4.95 -2.56
CA SER A 33 -8.57 -4.80 -2.09
C SER A 33 -8.61 -4.12 -0.73
N THR A 34 -9.47 -3.11 -0.62
CA THR A 34 -9.75 -2.43 0.65
C THR A 34 -10.36 -3.39 1.67
N GLY A 35 -11.28 -4.26 1.23
CA GLY A 35 -11.91 -5.26 2.10
C GLY A 35 -10.90 -6.27 2.66
N VAL A 36 -9.98 -6.75 1.82
CA VAL A 36 -8.89 -7.64 2.26
C VAL A 36 -7.98 -6.91 3.25
N THR A 37 -7.68 -5.64 3.01
CA THR A 37 -6.86 -4.83 3.93
C THR A 37 -7.54 -4.66 5.29
N PHE A 38 -8.86 -4.44 5.31
CA PHE A 38 -9.65 -4.42 6.55
C PHE A 38 -9.67 -5.78 7.26
N ALA A 39 -9.82 -6.89 6.53
CA ALA A 39 -9.76 -8.22 7.11
C ALA A 39 -8.39 -8.49 7.75
N LEU A 40 -7.31 -8.14 7.07
CA LEU A 40 -5.94 -8.23 7.59
C LEU A 40 -5.73 -7.33 8.81
N TRP A 41 -6.32 -6.14 8.82
CA TRP A 41 -6.29 -5.24 9.97
C TRP A 41 -7.08 -5.81 11.14
N PHE A 42 -8.23 -6.43 10.94
CA PHE A 42 -9.04 -6.95 12.05
C PHE A 42 -8.43 -8.22 12.66
N PHE A 43 -8.06 -9.20 11.83
CA PHE A 43 -7.59 -10.51 12.32
C PHE A 43 -6.09 -10.54 12.63
N LEU A 44 -5.28 -9.83 11.85
CA LEU A 44 -3.81 -9.91 11.87
C LEU A 44 -3.14 -8.56 12.17
N SER A 45 -3.83 -7.64 12.87
CA SER A 45 -3.25 -6.33 13.24
C SER A 45 -2.01 -6.43 14.11
N TRP A 46 -1.99 -7.37 15.05
CA TRP A 46 -0.85 -7.62 15.95
C TRP A 46 0.41 -8.12 15.21
N LEU A 47 0.25 -8.57 13.97
CA LEU A 47 1.33 -8.93 13.05
C LEU A 47 1.62 -7.85 11.99
N GLY A 48 0.89 -6.72 11.97
CA GLY A 48 1.11 -5.63 11.01
C GLY A 48 0.84 -6.00 9.54
N LEU A 49 0.15 -7.11 9.25
CA LEU A 49 0.00 -7.62 7.87
C LEU A 49 -0.72 -6.67 6.92
N HIS A 50 -1.64 -5.85 7.42
CA HIS A 50 -2.33 -4.87 6.59
C HIS A 50 -1.35 -3.85 5.96
N LYS A 51 -0.21 -3.55 6.62
CA LYS A 51 0.86 -2.71 6.03
C LYS A 51 1.72 -3.47 5.04
N PHE A 52 2.07 -4.72 5.34
CA PHE A 52 2.85 -5.56 4.44
C PHE A 52 2.10 -5.84 3.13
N TYR A 53 0.78 -6.06 3.20
CA TYR A 53 -0.07 -6.25 2.03
C TYR A 53 -0.06 -5.04 1.07
N LEU A 54 0.04 -3.83 1.63
CA LEU A 54 0.17 -2.57 0.89
C LEU A 54 1.62 -2.25 0.47
N GLY A 55 2.56 -3.18 0.62
CA GLY A 55 3.98 -2.98 0.28
C GLY A 55 4.74 -2.03 1.22
N ARG A 56 4.14 -1.62 2.35
CA ARG A 56 4.74 -0.67 3.31
C ARG A 56 5.53 -1.41 4.39
N ILE A 57 6.63 -2.06 4.00
CA ILE A 57 7.41 -2.95 4.88
C ILE A 57 7.91 -2.24 6.13
N ALA A 58 8.53 -1.06 6.00
CA ALA A 58 9.07 -0.32 7.13
C ALA A 58 7.99 0.00 8.18
N THR A 59 6.82 0.49 7.73
CA THR A 59 5.69 0.76 8.64
C THR A 59 5.14 -0.53 9.25
N GLY A 60 5.06 -1.62 8.49
CA GLY A 60 4.63 -2.92 9.01
C GLY A 60 5.53 -3.45 10.13
N VAL A 61 6.85 -3.32 9.98
CA VAL A 61 7.81 -3.71 11.04
C VAL A 61 7.61 -2.87 12.29
N VAL A 62 7.39 -1.56 12.17
CA VAL A 62 7.08 -0.70 13.32
C VAL A 62 5.79 -1.14 14.01
N TYR A 63 4.75 -1.50 13.26
CA TYR A 63 3.49 -2.01 13.83
C TYR A 63 3.69 -3.29 14.64
N VAL A 64 4.62 -4.17 14.25
CA VAL A 64 4.92 -5.38 15.00
C VAL A 64 5.80 -5.06 16.20
N VAL A 65 6.95 -4.43 15.98
CA VAL A 65 8.02 -4.35 16.99
C VAL A 65 7.69 -3.34 18.09
N ALA A 66 7.10 -2.19 17.76
CA ALA A 66 6.83 -1.14 18.74
C ALA A 66 5.93 -1.58 19.91
N PRO A 67 4.76 -2.22 19.69
CA PRO A 67 3.92 -2.64 20.81
C PRO A 67 4.60 -3.71 21.67
N TRP A 68 5.36 -4.65 21.08
CA TRP A 68 6.11 -5.65 21.86
C TRP A 68 7.15 -5.00 22.76
N ILE A 69 7.94 -4.05 22.25
CA ILE A 69 8.92 -3.32 23.07
C ILE A 69 8.22 -2.55 24.19
N LEU A 70 7.15 -1.82 23.88
CA LEU A 70 6.42 -1.03 24.88
C LEU A 70 5.80 -1.90 25.98
N ILE A 71 5.25 -3.07 25.62
CA ILE A 71 4.72 -4.05 26.57
C ILE A 71 5.85 -4.61 27.46
N LEU A 72 7.00 -4.96 26.89
CA LEU A 72 8.14 -5.48 27.66
C LEU A 72 8.68 -4.46 28.67
N VAL A 73 8.78 -3.19 28.27
CA VAL A 73 9.23 -2.12 29.17
C VAL A 73 8.19 -1.86 30.28
N PHE A 74 6.90 -1.86 29.94
CA PHE A 74 5.82 -1.69 30.92
C PHE A 74 5.73 -2.85 31.92
N ALA A 75 5.91 -4.09 31.46
CA ALA A 75 5.79 -5.29 32.28
C ALA A 75 7.05 -5.61 33.11
N ASN A 76 8.13 -4.83 32.98
CA ASN A 76 9.36 -5.06 33.72
C ASN A 76 9.20 -4.64 35.20
N PRO A 77 9.33 -5.56 36.18
CA PRO A 77 9.18 -5.24 37.61
C PRO A 77 10.25 -4.28 38.15
N GLU A 78 11.41 -4.19 37.49
CA GLU A 78 12.51 -3.28 37.85
C GLU A 78 12.29 -1.88 37.28
N ALA A 79 11.31 -1.69 36.39
CA ALA A 79 10.98 -0.39 35.85
C ALA A 79 10.37 0.47 36.97
N GLY A 80 11.07 1.53 37.37
CA GLY A 80 10.52 2.53 38.27
C GLY A 80 9.23 3.15 37.70
N GLY A 81 8.37 3.69 38.59
CA GLY A 81 7.04 4.18 38.22
C GLY A 81 7.01 5.23 37.09
N ALA A 82 8.06 6.05 36.96
CA ALA A 82 8.18 7.01 35.86
C ALA A 82 8.32 6.33 34.49
N THR A 83 9.17 5.29 34.39
CA THR A 83 9.36 4.52 33.15
C THR A 83 8.09 3.77 32.78
N ALA A 84 7.45 3.10 33.74
CA ALA A 84 6.19 2.41 33.52
C ALA A 84 5.08 3.37 33.05
N GLY A 85 4.98 4.56 33.65
CA GLY A 85 4.03 5.60 33.26
C GLY A 85 4.25 6.11 31.83
N LEU A 86 5.51 6.36 31.43
CA LEU A 86 5.85 6.76 30.07
C LEU A 86 5.52 5.68 29.04
N SER A 87 5.82 4.41 29.34
CA SER A 87 5.46 3.29 28.46
C SER A 87 3.96 3.15 28.29
N LEU A 88 3.18 3.33 29.36
CA LEU A 88 1.73 3.31 29.28
C LEU A 88 1.19 4.46 28.41
N LEU A 89 1.74 5.67 28.56
CA LEU A 89 1.37 6.81 27.69
C LEU A 89 1.71 6.53 26.22
N ALA A 90 2.89 5.96 25.94
CA ALA A 90 3.29 5.59 24.59
C ALA A 90 2.38 4.51 24.00
N LEU A 91 1.92 3.53 24.79
CA LEU A 91 0.92 2.54 24.37
C LEU A 91 -0.42 3.19 24.02
N LEU A 92 -0.86 4.20 24.77
CA LEU A 92 -2.08 4.95 24.45
C LEU A 92 -1.95 5.70 23.13
N VAL A 93 -0.82 6.39 22.91
CA VAL A 93 -0.54 7.08 21.64
C VAL A 93 -0.52 6.10 20.47
N TYR A 94 0.14 4.94 20.65
CA TYR A 94 0.13 3.88 19.64
C TYR A 94 -1.28 3.34 19.39
N GLY A 95 -2.09 3.14 20.42
CA GLY A 95 -3.49 2.72 20.30
C GLY A 95 -4.32 3.72 19.51
N VAL A 96 -4.15 5.04 19.76
CA VAL A 96 -4.80 6.08 18.96
C VAL A 96 -4.33 6.03 17.50
N TRP A 97 -3.03 5.87 17.26
CA TRP A 97 -2.51 5.73 15.90
C TRP A 97 -3.08 4.50 15.17
N TRP A 98 -3.20 3.38 15.87
CA TRP A 98 -3.83 2.14 15.37
C TRP A 98 -5.30 2.35 14.99
N VAL A 99 -6.07 3.10 15.79
CA VAL A 99 -7.47 3.45 15.49
C VAL A 99 -7.57 4.43 14.33
N VAL A 100 -6.73 5.47 14.30
CA VAL A 100 -6.68 6.42 13.17
C VAL A 100 -6.38 5.67 11.88
N ASP A 101 -5.54 4.64 11.94
CA ASP A 101 -5.19 3.86 10.77
C ASP A 101 -6.41 3.22 10.10
N LEU A 102 -7.40 2.78 10.87
CA LEU A 102 -8.66 2.23 10.36
C LEU A 102 -9.33 3.16 9.34
N PHE A 103 -9.36 4.46 9.63
CA PHE A 103 -9.95 5.46 8.74
C PHE A 103 -9.06 5.80 7.55
N THR A 104 -7.76 5.54 7.65
CA THR A 104 -6.81 5.84 6.57
C THR A 104 -6.60 4.67 5.61
N ILE A 105 -7.03 3.44 5.93
CA ILE A 105 -6.90 2.26 5.07
C ILE A 105 -7.41 2.53 3.64
N PRO A 106 -8.62 3.08 3.42
CA PRO A 106 -9.11 3.34 2.07
C PRO A 106 -8.18 4.27 1.29
N ARG A 107 -7.66 5.32 1.96
CA ARG A 107 -6.71 6.25 1.36
C ARG A 107 -5.40 5.57 0.99
N GLN A 108 -4.90 4.69 1.87
CA GLN A 108 -3.64 3.96 1.63
C GLN A 108 -3.77 2.97 0.47
N VAL A 109 -4.91 2.26 0.37
CA VAL A 109 -5.19 1.33 -0.73
C VAL A 109 -5.28 2.08 -2.05
N ASN A 110 -5.98 3.21 -2.09
CA ASN A 110 -6.11 4.03 -3.29
C ASN A 110 -4.76 4.57 -3.75
N ALA A 111 -3.96 5.12 -2.83
CA ALA A 111 -2.61 5.61 -3.14
C ALA A 111 -1.70 4.50 -3.69
N TYR A 112 -1.79 3.27 -3.14
CA TYR A 112 -1.04 2.12 -3.67
C TYR A 112 -1.50 1.77 -5.10
N ASN A 113 -2.81 1.64 -5.32
CA ASN A 113 -3.36 1.25 -6.61
C ASN A 113 -3.08 2.31 -7.70
N GLU A 114 -3.08 3.59 -7.38
CA GLU A 114 -2.67 4.67 -8.30
C GLU A 114 -1.19 4.56 -8.67
N SER A 115 -0.31 4.27 -7.70
CA SER A 115 1.12 4.10 -7.99
C SER A 115 1.39 2.88 -8.88
N LEU A 116 0.65 1.79 -8.65
CA LEU A 116 0.71 0.58 -9.46
C LEU A 116 0.22 0.84 -10.89
N GLU A 117 -0.86 1.62 -11.05
CA GLU A 117 -1.37 2.00 -12.37
C GLU A 117 -0.33 2.80 -13.18
N LEU A 118 0.34 3.77 -12.53
CA LEU A 118 1.42 4.54 -13.15
C LEU A 118 2.60 3.65 -13.57
N GLU A 119 2.97 2.67 -12.74
CA GLU A 119 4.04 1.70 -13.04
C GLU A 119 3.69 0.86 -14.27
N ILE A 120 2.46 0.34 -14.35
CA ILE A 120 2.00 -0.46 -15.50
C ILE A 120 2.01 0.38 -16.77
N ILE A 121 1.48 1.61 -16.74
CA ILE A 121 1.48 2.51 -17.91
C ILE A 121 2.93 2.83 -18.37
N ALA A 122 3.83 3.10 -17.43
CA ALA A 122 5.24 3.32 -17.74
C ALA A 122 5.86 2.08 -18.43
N SER A 123 5.50 0.87 -17.98
CA SER A 123 5.97 -0.37 -18.58
C SER A 123 5.42 -0.60 -20.00
N LEU A 124 4.18 -0.21 -20.29
CA LEU A 124 3.58 -0.30 -21.62
C LEU A 124 4.21 0.69 -22.59
N ASN A 125 4.38 1.95 -22.16
CA ASN A 125 5.08 2.96 -22.95
C ASN A 125 6.52 2.55 -23.27
N ALA A 126 7.23 1.95 -22.31
CA ALA A 126 8.58 1.41 -22.54
C ALA A 126 8.58 0.24 -23.54
N ARG A 127 7.54 -0.59 -23.59
CA ARG A 127 7.38 -1.65 -24.60
C ARG A 127 7.09 -1.08 -25.99
N LYS A 128 6.23 -0.07 -26.09
CA LYS A 128 5.93 0.65 -27.34
C LYS A 128 7.18 1.24 -27.99
N GLN A 129 8.11 1.72 -27.16
CA GLN A 129 9.40 2.25 -27.60
C GLN A 129 10.43 1.18 -28.00
N ARG A 130 10.11 -0.13 -27.87
CA ARG A 130 10.97 -1.25 -28.28
C ARG A 130 10.44 -1.87 -29.58
N PRO A 131 11.03 -1.55 -30.75
CA PRO A 131 10.49 -1.93 -32.07
C PRO A 131 10.34 -3.45 -32.29
N GLY A 132 11.09 -4.29 -31.56
CA GLY A 132 11.04 -5.75 -31.69
C GLY A 132 10.08 -6.48 -30.73
N LEU A 133 9.38 -5.76 -29.85
CA LEU A 133 8.45 -6.34 -28.86
C LEU A 133 7.01 -5.82 -29.00
N SER A 134 6.77 -4.92 -29.97
CA SER A 134 5.42 -4.50 -30.33
C SER A 134 4.72 -5.67 -31.03
N PRO A 135 3.53 -6.08 -30.58
CA PRO A 135 2.70 -7.00 -31.36
C PRO A 135 2.52 -6.41 -32.77
N ASN A 136 2.83 -7.20 -33.78
CA ASN A 136 2.71 -6.76 -35.17
C ASN A 136 1.23 -6.39 -35.45
N PRO A 137 0.92 -5.17 -35.90
CA PRO A 137 -0.46 -4.75 -36.16
C PRO A 137 -1.19 -5.51 -37.29
N THR A 138 -0.55 -6.47 -37.95
CA THR A 138 -1.09 -7.17 -39.14
C THR A 138 -1.51 -8.62 -38.94
N GLN A 139 -1.80 -9.10 -37.73
CA GLN A 139 -2.42 -10.43 -37.56
C GLN A 139 -3.91 -10.31 -37.22
N PRO A 140 -4.81 -10.40 -38.21
CA PRO A 140 -6.15 -10.91 -37.96
C PRO A 140 -6.05 -12.41 -37.65
N GLU A 141 -6.92 -12.88 -36.77
CA GLU A 141 -7.09 -14.30 -36.42
C GLU A 141 -7.47 -15.17 -37.64
#